data_AF-A0A252BYD3-F1
#
_entry.id   AF-A0A252BYD3-F1
#
_cell.length_a   1.000
_cell.length_b   1.000
_cell.length_c   1.000
_cell.angle_alpha   90.00
_cell.angle_beta   90.00
_cell.angle_gamma   90.00
#
_symmetry.space_group_name_H-M   'P 1'
#
loop_
_entity.id
_entity.type
_entity.pdbx_description
1 polymer ?
#
loop_
_entity_poly.entity_id
_entity_poly.type
_entity_poly.pdbx_seq_one_letter_code
_entity_poly.pdbx_strand_id
1 'polypeptide(L)'
;MRVRKKAPRKWLCGEIIPNNEAGLIEIATFRGWFFYTNLNKPVHSTAICNMSLSTIICFLRYGKIHRATINPERIEFERMKFLALPQGALLEIADFSEAGVPA
;
A
#
# COMPACT_ATOMS: atom_id res chain seq x y z
N MET A 1 14.72 -28.01 -1.57
CA MET A 1 15.03 -26.56 -1.67
C MET A 1 13.73 -25.76 -1.64
N ARG A 2 13.50 -24.91 -0.62
CA ARG A 2 12.36 -23.98 -0.66
C ARG A 2 12.65 -22.92 -1.73
N VAL A 3 11.94 -22.98 -2.85
CA VAL A 3 11.96 -21.90 -3.85
C VAL A 3 11.49 -20.63 -3.15
N ARG A 4 12.43 -19.76 -2.76
CA ARG A 4 12.10 -18.42 -2.29
C ARG A 4 11.39 -17.75 -3.47
N LYS A 5 10.05 -17.66 -3.42
CA LYS A 5 9.27 -16.85 -4.37
C LYS A 5 9.98 -15.50 -4.46
N LYS A 6 10.57 -15.20 -5.62
CA LYS A 6 11.32 -13.95 -5.81
C LYS A 6 10.38 -12.81 -5.48
N ALA A 7 10.82 -11.90 -4.62
CA ALA A 7 10.04 -10.71 -4.31
C ALA A 7 9.74 -9.96 -5.63
N PRO A 8 8.51 -9.47 -5.79
CA PRO A 8 8.04 -8.83 -7.01
C PRO A 8 8.87 -7.59 -7.37
N ARG A 9 9.28 -7.46 -8.63
CA ARG A 9 10.32 -6.48 -9.06
C ARG A 9 9.80 -5.35 -9.93
N LYS A 10 8.60 -5.47 -10.51
CA LYS A 10 8.05 -4.44 -11.41
C LYS A 10 7.22 -3.43 -10.63
N TRP A 11 7.81 -2.26 -10.41
CA TRP A 11 7.14 -1.08 -9.86
C TRP A 11 6.62 -0.23 -11.00
N LEU A 12 5.32 0.00 -11.03
CA LEU A 12 4.71 0.96 -11.93
C LEU A 12 4.79 2.34 -11.31
N CYS A 13 5.39 3.25 -12.08
CA CYS A 13 5.40 4.68 -11.85
C CYS A 13 3.97 5.16 -11.62
N GLY A 14 3.66 5.56 -10.39
CA GLY A 14 2.33 6.07 -10.04
C GLY A 14 2.29 7.58 -9.88
N GLU A 15 1.28 8.03 -9.14
CA GLU A 15 0.91 9.43 -9.00
C GLU A 15 1.87 10.25 -8.13
N ILE A 16 2.04 11.52 -8.50
CA ILE A 16 2.74 12.50 -7.68
C ILE A 16 1.77 12.94 -6.59
N ILE A 17 2.25 12.87 -5.34
CA ILE A 17 1.41 13.19 -4.19
C ILE A 17 1.48 14.70 -3.99
N PRO A 18 0.34 15.40 -3.97
CA PRO A 18 0.33 16.81 -3.61
C PRO A 18 0.93 16.98 -2.21
N ASN A 19 1.63 18.09 -1.96
CA ASN A 19 2.18 18.38 -0.64
C ASN A 19 1.08 18.85 0.34
N ASN A 20 0.03 18.05 0.48
CA ASN A 20 -1.09 18.25 1.37
C ASN A 20 -1.50 16.89 1.98
N GLU A 21 -2.05 16.96 3.19
CA GLU A 21 -2.49 15.78 3.93
C GLU A 21 -3.68 15.10 3.25
N ALA A 22 -4.69 15.90 2.87
CA ALA A 22 -5.93 15.39 2.30
C ALA A 22 -5.70 14.55 1.05
N GLY A 23 -4.84 14.99 0.13
CA GLY A 23 -4.51 14.25 -1.08
C GLY A 23 -3.67 13.00 -0.83
N LEU A 24 -2.81 13.00 0.19
CA LEU A 24 -2.13 11.76 0.60
C LEU A 24 -3.12 10.75 1.18
N ILE A 25 -4.05 11.18 2.03
CA ILE A 25 -5.07 10.29 2.59
C ILE A 25 -6.00 9.78 1.49
N GLU A 26 -6.45 10.62 0.57
CA GLU A 26 -7.27 10.25 -0.58
C GLU A 26 -6.59 9.15 -1.41
N ILE A 27 -5.33 9.36 -1.82
CA ILE A 27 -4.57 8.34 -2.55
C ILE A 27 -4.37 7.08 -1.70
N ALA A 28 -4.11 7.21 -0.40
CA ALA A 28 -3.90 6.06 0.50
C ALA A 28 -5.19 5.24 0.75
N THR A 29 -6.37 5.87 0.68
CA THR A 29 -7.64 5.14 0.82
C THR A 29 -7.87 4.15 -0.32
N PHE A 30 -7.33 4.42 -1.51
CA PHE A 30 -7.25 3.41 -2.57
C PHE A 30 -6.24 2.32 -2.20
N ARG A 31 -6.76 1.13 -1.85
CA ARG A 31 -5.96 -0.01 -1.42
C ARG A 31 -5.17 -0.57 -2.61
N GLY A 32 -3.85 -0.45 -2.57
CA GLY A 32 -2.95 -0.93 -3.65
C GLY A 32 -1.75 -0.03 -3.91
N TRP A 33 -1.77 1.20 -3.38
CA TRP A 33 -0.64 2.12 -3.49
C TRP A 33 0.46 1.80 -2.47
N PHE A 34 1.70 1.99 -2.93
CA PHE A 34 2.90 1.95 -2.12
C PHE A 34 3.61 3.29 -2.17
N PHE A 35 4.02 3.75 -0.99
CA PHE A 35 4.66 5.03 -0.76
C PHE A 35 6.13 4.77 -0.44
N TYR A 36 7.03 5.31 -1.26
CA TYR A 36 8.44 5.30 -0.92
C TYR A 36 8.68 6.33 0.18
N THR A 37 9.29 5.88 1.28
CA THR A 37 9.78 6.73 2.35
C THR A 37 11.31 6.79 2.30
N ASN A 38 11.92 7.74 3.01
CA ASN A 38 13.40 7.82 3.16
C ASN A 38 14.05 6.52 3.70
N LEU A 39 13.26 5.57 4.20
CA LEU A 39 13.75 4.25 4.60
C LEU A 39 14.10 3.34 3.41
N ASN A 40 13.99 3.83 2.15
CA ASN A 40 14.14 3.06 0.91
C ASN A 40 13.27 1.78 0.89
N LYS A 41 12.22 1.78 1.70
CA LYS A 41 11.27 0.68 1.83
C LYS A 41 9.90 1.19 1.43
N PRO A 42 9.21 0.49 0.51
CA PRO A 42 7.84 0.83 0.14
C PRO A 42 6.91 0.53 1.32
N VAL A 43 6.13 1.53 1.72
CA VAL A 43 5.09 1.45 2.75
C VAL A 43 3.74 1.29 2.06
N HIS A 44 2.95 0.29 2.46
CA HIS A 44 1.62 0.06 1.87
C HIS A 44 0.62 1.13 2.30
N SER A 45 -0.38 1.41 1.47
CA SER A 45 -1.40 2.43 1.74
C SER A 45 -2.15 2.21 3.05
N THR A 46 -2.45 0.95 3.43
CA THR A 46 -3.03 0.61 4.74
C THR A 46 -2.17 1.08 5.91
N ALA A 47 -0.84 1.01 5.79
CA ALA A 47 0.04 1.47 6.84
C ALA A 47 0.01 3.00 6.93
N ILE A 48 -0.13 3.73 5.82
CA ILE A 48 -0.33 5.18 5.82
C ILE A 48 -1.64 5.55 6.50
N CYS A 49 -2.75 4.86 6.19
CA CYS A 49 -4.05 5.12 6.83
C CYS A 49 -4.05 4.86 8.34
N ASN A 50 -3.17 3.98 8.83
CA ASN A 50 -3.02 3.67 10.25
C ASN A 50 -1.99 4.57 10.97
N MET A 51 -1.32 5.48 10.27
CA MET A 51 -0.38 6.42 10.89
C MET A 51 -1.12 7.56 11.60
N SER A 52 -0.49 8.11 12.64
CA SER A 52 -0.97 9.35 13.23
C SER A 52 -0.85 10.51 12.23
N LEU A 53 -1.78 11.45 12.35
CA LEU A 53 -1.75 12.70 11.58
C LEU A 53 -0.41 13.43 11.70
N SER A 54 0.16 13.50 12.91
CA SER A 54 1.47 14.11 13.14
C SER A 54 2.60 13.44 12.34
N THR A 55 2.54 12.12 12.16
CA THR A 55 3.50 11.35 11.37
C THR A 55 3.34 11.65 9.88
N ILE A 56 2.10 11.72 9.40
CA ILE A 56 1.77 12.06 8.01
C ILE A 56 2.29 13.46 7.65
N ILE A 57 2.00 14.46 8.49
CA ILE A 57 2.48 15.85 8.29
C ILE A 57 4.01 15.90 8.29
N CYS A 58 4.66 15.18 9.21
CA CYS A 58 6.11 15.09 9.26
C CYS A 58 6.66 14.53 7.93
N PHE A 59 6.11 13.43 7.43
CA PHE A 59 6.57 12.82 6.18
C PHE A 59 6.38 13.70 4.95
N LEU A 60 5.26 14.41 4.85
CA LEU A 60 5.01 15.37 3.77
C LEU A 60 5.99 16.56 3.83
N ARG A 61 6.13 17.20 5.01
CA ARG A 61 7.03 18.37 5.19
C ARG A 61 8.48 18.06 4.87
N TYR A 62 8.94 16.87 5.21
CA TYR A 62 10.31 16.44 4.91
C TYR A 62 10.48 15.85 3.50
N GLY A 63 9.45 15.91 2.63
CA GLY A 63 9.48 15.34 1.28
C GLY A 63 9.67 13.82 1.26
N LYS A 64 9.46 13.16 2.41
CA LYS A 64 9.67 11.71 2.57
C LYS A 64 8.66 10.93 1.78
N ILE A 65 7.46 11.47 1.57
CA ILE A 65 6.41 10.90 0.73
C ILE A 65 6.09 11.94 -0.34
N HIS A 66 6.43 11.62 -1.58
CA HIS A 66 6.19 12.50 -2.74
C HIS A 66 5.61 11.74 -3.94
N ARG A 67 5.57 10.41 -3.87
CA ARG A 67 5.10 9.56 -4.96
C ARG A 67 4.42 8.30 -4.44
N ALA A 68 3.28 7.98 -5.03
CA ALA A 68 2.62 6.69 -4.91
C ALA A 68 3.03 5.81 -6.10
N THR A 69 3.24 4.53 -5.88
CA THR A 69 3.59 3.55 -6.93
C THR A 69 2.79 2.28 -6.74
N ILE A 70 2.53 1.56 -7.83
CA ILE A 70 1.81 0.29 -7.77
C ILE A 70 2.81 -0.83 -8.04
N ASN A 71 2.65 -1.94 -7.33
CA ASN A 71 3.35 -3.18 -7.64
C ASN A 71 2.30 -4.29 -7.83
N PRO A 72 1.85 -4.54 -9.07
CA PRO A 72 0.78 -5.51 -9.36
C PRO A 72 1.14 -6.92 -8.88
N GLU A 73 2.41 -7.30 -9.05
CA GLU A 73 2.90 -8.61 -8.59
C GLU A 73 2.87 -8.74 -7.05
N ARG A 74 3.06 -7.63 -6.32
CA ARG A 74 2.93 -7.60 -4.86
C ARG A 74 1.48 -7.66 -4.39
N ILE A 75 0.59 -6.95 -5.08
CA ILE A 75 -0.86 -7.04 -4.84
C ILE A 75 -1.32 -8.49 -5.04
N GLU A 76 -0.93 -9.12 -6.14
CA GLU A 76 -1.27 -10.51 -6.43
C GLU A 76 -0.67 -11.48 -5.40
N PHE A 77 0.57 -11.25 -4.96
CA PHE A 77 1.19 -12.03 -3.90
C PHE A 77 0.44 -11.92 -2.57
N GLU A 78 0.04 -10.71 -2.17
CA GLU A 78 -0.72 -10.46 -0.94
C GLU A 78 -2.13 -11.08 -1.02
N ARG A 79 -2.80 -10.96 -2.18
CA ARG A 79 -4.07 -11.65 -2.47
C ARG A 79 -3.95 -13.17 -2.36
N MET A 80 -2.95 -13.76 -2.99
CA MET A 80 -2.71 -15.21 -2.94
C MET A 80 -2.37 -15.70 -1.53
N LYS A 81 -1.61 -14.90 -0.75
CA LYS A 81 -1.34 -15.20 0.66
C LYS A 81 -2.63 -15.16 1.49
N PHE A 82 -3.52 -14.22 1.20
CA PHE A 82 -4.81 -14.09 1.86
C PHE A 82 -5.75 -15.26 1.51
N LEU A 83 -5.85 -15.63 0.24
CA LEU A 83 -6.64 -16.78 -0.22
C LEU A 83 -6.14 -18.13 0.34
N ALA A 84 -4.86 -18.21 0.71
CA ALA A 84 -4.27 -19.37 1.36
C ALA A 84 -4.51 -19.40 2.89
N LEU A 85 -5.15 -18.40 3.47
CA LEU A 85 -5.54 -18.42 4.88
C LEU A 85 -6.73 -19.37 5.10
N PRO A 86 -6.78 -20.11 6.21
CA PRO A 86 -7.92 -20.95 6.54
C PRO A 86 -9.21 -20.11 6.66
N GLN A 87 -10.35 -20.68 6.26
CA GLN A 87 -11.64 -19.99 6.15
C GLN A 87 -12.03 -19.15 7.39
N GLY A 88 -11.64 -19.57 8.60
CA GLY A 88 -11.92 -18.84 9.85
C GLY A 88 -11.16 -17.52 10.00
N ALA A 89 -10.05 -17.31 9.29
CA ALA A 89 -9.30 -16.06 9.27
C ALA A 89 -9.81 -15.05 8.23
N LEU A 90 -10.65 -15.49 7.28
CA LEU A 90 -11.26 -14.64 6.24
C LEU A 90 -12.43 -13.81 6.79
N LEU A 91 -13.11 -14.28 7.85
CA LEU A 91 -14.30 -13.65 8.44
C LEU A 91 -14.01 -12.37 9.24
N GLU A 92 -12.78 -12.16 9.73
CA GLU A 92 -12.41 -10.90 10.42
C GLU A 92 -12.00 -9.77 9.43
N ILE A 93 -11.95 -10.06 8.12
CA ILE A 93 -11.33 -9.19 7.10
C ILE A 93 -12.33 -8.93 5.93
N ALA A 94 -13.62 -9.19 6.12
CA ALA A 94 -14.65 -8.99 5.09
C ALA A 94 -14.79 -7.53 4.61
N ASP A 95 -14.26 -6.54 5.34
CA ASP A 95 -14.20 -5.13 4.94
C ASP A 95 -13.17 -4.82 3.82
N PHE A 96 -12.58 -5.85 3.18
CA PHE A 96 -11.59 -5.70 2.12
C PHE A 96 -12.13 -5.88 0.69
N SER A 97 -13.40 -6.28 0.54
CA SER A 97 -13.99 -6.53 -0.78
C SER A 97 -14.59 -5.26 -1.45
N GLU A 98 -14.92 -4.22 -0.70
CA GLU A 98 -15.61 -3.03 -1.24
C GLU A 98 -14.69 -1.85 -1.62
N ALA A 99 -13.37 -1.96 -1.47
CA ALA A 99 -12.46 -0.90 -1.89
C ALA A 99 -12.20 -1.02 -3.41
N GLY A 100 -13.08 -0.36 -4.18
CA GLY A 100 -13.13 -0.32 -5.64
C GLY A 100 -11.78 -0.47 -6.35
N VAL A 101 -11.65 -1.59 -7.06
CA VAL A 101 -10.68 -1.76 -8.14
C VAL A 101 -11.44 -1.43 -9.42
N PRO A 102 -11.14 -0.34 -10.14
CA PRO A 102 -11.75 -0.11 -11.44
C PRO A 102 -11.32 -1.22 -12.41
N ALA A 103 -12.29 -1.67 -13.21
CA ALA A 103 -12.13 -2.67 -14.26
C ALA A 103 -11.19 -2.18 -15.39
#